data_AF-A0A8J6XVM9-F1
#
_entry.id   AF-A0A8J6XVM9-F1
#
_cell.length_a   1.000
_cell.length_b   1.000
_cell.length_c   1.000
_cell.angle_alpha   90.00
_cell.angle_beta   90.00
_cell.angle_gamma   90.00
#
_symmetry.space_group_name_H-M   'P 1'
#
loop_
_entity.id
_entity.type
_entity.pdbx_description
1 polymer ?
#
loop_
_entity_poly.entity_id
_entity_poly.type
_entity_poly.pdbx_seq_one_letter_code
_entity_poly.pdbx_strand_id
1 'polypeptide(L)'
;TLLPLLAGYLSHASQGAFGRTFGNQTLSTTVEVRYPGVELARASAVFAGVQAPAEAAAFAAAVVGYFEGSGFAAPEVGSVAISLETSEEIRTANIVDIVPATRVVRPGEELVVRFRMQRHRGGEEIRTVTLRIPEGVPDGRLDLVGADGAAWTVYDLQMRPFEPASFADEVRLVNSLVPGNTLVVALERRDLGMVVSGGSLSAPPSLVLQLRSALGPNLETTAYSVFAKTEVEVPYRVTGAQRIPITVRSRE
;
A
#
# COMPACT_ATOMS: atom_id res chain seq x y z
N THR A 1 4.21 25.48 8.88
CA THR A 1 3.05 25.58 9.80
C THR A 1 3.24 24.64 10.99
N LEU A 2 2.47 24.76 12.07
CA LEU A 2 2.57 23.86 13.26
C LEU A 2 1.58 22.68 13.20
N LEU A 3 0.76 22.59 12.14
CA LEU A 3 -0.33 21.63 12.03
C LEU A 3 0.13 20.15 12.14
N PRO A 4 1.25 19.72 11.53
CA PRO A 4 1.74 18.34 11.69
C PRO A 4 2.08 18.00 13.14
N LEU A 5 2.71 18.95 13.85
CA LEU A 5 3.05 18.78 15.28
C LEU A 5 1.79 18.71 16.13
N LEU A 6 0.78 19.53 15.84
CA LEU A 6 -0.52 19.49 16.53
C LEU A 6 -1.24 18.16 16.29
N ALA A 7 -1.24 17.65 15.05
CA ALA A 7 -1.84 16.37 14.71
C ALA A 7 -1.21 15.21 15.50
N GLY A 8 0.14 15.14 15.51
CA GLY A 8 0.86 14.14 16.29
C GLY A 8 0.64 14.28 17.79
N TYR A 9 0.73 15.51 18.32
CA TYR A 9 0.51 15.78 19.74
C TYR A 9 -0.90 15.39 20.19
N LEU A 10 -1.95 15.81 19.47
CA LEU A 10 -3.33 15.50 19.81
C LEU A 10 -3.62 14.00 19.71
N SER A 11 -3.06 13.32 18.70
CA SER A 11 -3.13 11.86 18.59
C SER A 11 -2.54 11.19 19.84
N HIS A 12 -1.33 11.58 20.25
CA HIS A 12 -0.69 11.02 21.44
C HIS A 12 -1.43 11.38 22.74
N ALA A 13 -1.84 12.65 22.90
CA ALA A 13 -2.54 13.14 24.09
C ALA A 13 -3.90 12.46 24.27
N SER A 14 -4.60 12.15 23.18
CA SER A 14 -5.87 11.41 23.23
C SER A 14 -5.69 10.03 23.87
N GLN A 15 -4.62 9.31 23.53
CA GLN A 15 -4.32 8.01 24.14
C GLN A 15 -4.04 8.14 25.64
N GLY A 16 -3.32 9.19 26.04
CA GLY A 16 -3.10 9.53 27.45
C GLY A 16 -4.39 9.78 28.22
N ALA A 17 -5.34 10.52 27.64
CA ALA A 17 -6.63 10.81 28.25
C ALA A 17 -7.47 9.55 28.50
N PHE A 18 -7.30 8.50 27.69
CA PHE A 18 -7.99 7.21 27.85
C PHE A 18 -7.15 6.15 28.61
N GLY A 19 -6.00 6.54 29.19
CA GLY A 19 -5.13 5.60 29.92
C GLY A 19 -4.45 4.56 29.03
N ARG A 20 -4.35 4.82 27.71
CA ARG A 20 -3.81 3.91 26.69
C ARG A 20 -2.36 4.21 26.32
N THR A 21 -1.61 4.91 27.15
CA THR A 21 -0.21 5.25 26.86
C THR A 21 0.75 4.07 27.10
N PHE A 22 0.33 3.05 27.85
CA PHE A 22 1.19 1.96 28.29
C PHE A 22 0.57 0.59 28.00
N GLY A 23 1.43 -0.42 27.96
CA GLY A 23 1.02 -1.80 27.74
C GLY A 23 1.00 -2.18 26.27
N ASN A 24 0.86 -3.49 26.06
CA ASN A 24 0.75 -4.05 24.72
C ASN A 24 -0.65 -3.79 24.18
N GLN A 25 -0.72 -3.19 23.00
CA GLN A 25 -1.97 -2.86 22.36
C GLN A 25 -1.82 -2.89 20.85
N THR A 26 -2.96 -2.92 20.16
CA THR A 26 -3.05 -2.70 18.72
C THR A 26 -3.88 -1.44 18.49
N LEU A 27 -3.37 -0.54 17.65
CA LEU A 27 -4.07 0.66 17.22
C LEU A 27 -4.29 0.62 15.71
N SER A 28 -5.56 0.69 15.29
CA SER A 28 -5.91 1.06 13.93
C SER A 28 -6.08 2.57 13.87
N THR A 29 -5.28 3.22 13.05
CA THR A 29 -5.25 4.67 12.89
C THR A 29 -5.73 5.03 11.49
N THR A 30 -6.72 5.92 11.40
CA THR A 30 -7.14 6.56 10.16
C THR A 30 -6.91 8.05 10.28
N VAL A 31 -6.27 8.65 9.28
CA VAL A 31 -6.06 10.09 9.16
C VAL A 31 -6.79 10.56 7.92
N GLU A 32 -7.72 11.50 8.10
CA GLU A 32 -8.46 12.14 7.02
C GLU A 32 -8.15 13.64 6.98
N VAL A 33 -7.75 14.14 5.82
CA VAL A 33 -7.48 15.55 5.60
C VAL A 33 -8.37 16.07 4.48
N ARG A 34 -9.17 17.09 4.78
CA ARG A 34 -10.12 17.67 3.85
C ARG A 34 -9.63 19.02 3.36
N TYR A 35 -9.51 19.14 2.04
CA TYR A 35 -9.25 20.39 1.33
C TYR A 35 -10.50 20.76 0.52
N PRO A 36 -11.03 21.99 0.65
CA PRO A 36 -12.22 22.40 -0.12
C PRO A 36 -12.01 22.22 -1.63
N GLY A 37 -12.95 21.54 -2.29
CA GLY A 37 -12.92 21.32 -3.75
C GLY A 37 -11.96 20.22 -4.23
N VAL A 38 -11.31 19.48 -3.33
CA VAL A 38 -10.42 18.35 -3.64
C VAL A 38 -11.01 17.07 -3.04
N GLU A 39 -10.64 15.91 -3.60
CA GLU A 39 -10.96 14.61 -3.01
C GLU A 39 -10.46 14.52 -1.56
N LEU A 40 -11.16 13.75 -0.72
CA LEU A 40 -10.74 13.51 0.66
C LEU A 40 -9.44 12.72 0.66
N ALA A 41 -8.39 13.26 1.28
CA ALA A 41 -7.18 12.51 1.56
C ALA A 41 -7.39 11.61 2.77
N ARG A 42 -7.15 10.32 2.62
CA ARG A 42 -7.32 9.31 3.65
C ARG A 42 -6.14 8.34 3.64
N ALA A 43 -5.47 8.22 4.78
CA ALA A 43 -4.42 7.24 5.01
C ALA A 43 -4.73 6.42 6.26
N SER A 44 -4.48 5.12 6.20
CA SER A 44 -4.70 4.23 7.34
C SER A 44 -3.45 3.42 7.65
N ALA A 45 -3.25 3.09 8.92
CA ALA A 45 -2.17 2.22 9.37
C ALA A 45 -2.57 1.48 10.63
N VAL A 46 -2.01 0.28 10.83
CA VAL A 46 -2.21 -0.52 12.04
C VAL A 46 -0.87 -0.75 12.73
N PHE A 47 -0.79 -0.35 13.98
CA PHE A 47 0.39 -0.46 14.82
C PHE A 47 0.13 -1.42 15.97
N ALA A 48 1.15 -2.17 16.40
CA ALA A 48 0.98 -3.16 17.46
C ALA A 48 2.23 -3.28 18.32
N GLY A 49 2.03 -3.37 19.63
CA GLY A 49 3.08 -3.42 20.65
C GLY A 49 3.14 -2.17 21.52
N VAL A 50 4.19 -2.06 22.33
CA VAL A 50 4.34 -0.98 23.32
C VAL A 50 4.50 0.41 22.68
N GLN A 51 5.07 0.47 21.47
CA GLN A 51 5.30 1.73 20.76
C GLN A 51 4.12 2.17 19.89
N ALA A 52 3.04 1.39 19.83
CA ALA A 52 1.92 1.67 18.92
C ALA A 52 1.32 3.08 19.09
N PRO A 53 1.17 3.66 20.31
CA PRO A 53 0.70 5.05 20.45
C PRO A 53 1.64 6.08 19.84
N ALA A 54 2.96 5.91 20.02
CA ALA A 54 3.97 6.81 19.47
C ALA A 54 4.03 6.69 17.94
N GLU A 55 3.97 5.47 17.40
CA GLU A 55 3.92 5.21 15.96
C GLU A 55 2.65 5.80 15.32
N ALA A 56 1.48 5.66 15.96
CA ALA A 56 0.23 6.25 15.50
C ALA A 56 0.29 7.79 15.46
N ALA A 57 0.85 8.41 16.50
CA ALA A 57 1.07 9.85 16.54
C ALA A 57 2.05 10.32 15.46
N ALA A 58 3.15 9.60 15.26
CA ALA A 58 4.12 9.89 14.21
C ALA A 58 3.51 9.76 12.81
N PHE A 59 2.67 8.74 12.59
CA PHE A 59 1.94 8.55 11.35
C PHE A 59 0.96 9.69 11.07
N ALA A 60 0.17 10.12 12.06
CA ALA A 60 -0.72 11.27 11.92
C ALA A 60 0.04 12.55 11.56
N ALA A 61 1.15 12.82 12.25
CA ALA A 61 2.01 13.95 11.93
C ALA A 61 2.62 13.85 10.53
N ALA A 62 3.06 12.66 10.12
CA ALA A 62 3.68 12.45 8.80
C ALA A 62 2.69 12.67 7.65
N VAL A 63 1.46 12.16 7.76
CA VAL A 63 0.42 12.35 6.73
C VAL A 63 0.08 13.82 6.54
N VAL A 64 -0.14 14.55 7.63
CA VAL A 64 -0.40 16.00 7.58
C VAL A 64 0.84 16.76 7.09
N GLY A 65 2.02 16.38 7.57
CA GLY A 65 3.30 16.98 7.19
C GLY A 65 3.63 16.81 5.71
N TYR A 66 3.24 15.70 5.10
CA TYR A 66 3.38 15.46 3.67
C TYR A 66 2.63 16.53 2.85
N PHE A 67 1.36 16.79 3.16
CA PHE A 67 0.59 17.81 2.44
C PHE A 67 1.02 19.25 2.76
N GLU A 68 1.39 19.54 4.01
CA GLU A 68 1.91 20.86 4.39
C GLU A 68 3.28 21.15 3.78
N GLY A 69 4.02 20.11 3.39
CA GLY A 69 5.27 20.18 2.65
C GLY A 69 5.11 20.24 1.13
N SER A 70 3.87 20.27 0.62
CA SER A 70 3.58 20.30 -0.81
C SER A 70 4.24 21.49 -1.51
N GLY A 71 4.84 21.24 -2.67
CA GLY A 71 5.34 22.29 -3.56
C GLY A 71 4.26 22.88 -4.48
N PHE A 72 3.05 22.32 -4.48
CA PHE A 72 1.97 22.72 -5.38
C PHE A 72 1.04 23.76 -4.76
N ALA A 73 0.33 24.50 -5.61
CA ALA A 73 -0.76 25.36 -5.14
C ALA A 73 -1.89 24.48 -4.58
N ALA A 74 -2.13 24.58 -3.28
CA ALA A 74 -3.16 23.83 -2.56
C ALA A 74 -4.18 24.79 -1.93
N PRO A 75 -5.46 24.40 -1.83
CA PRO A 75 -6.42 25.10 -0.98
C PRO A 75 -5.97 25.09 0.48
N GLU A 76 -6.47 26.03 1.29
CA GLU A 76 -6.29 25.95 2.73
C GLU A 76 -6.96 24.67 3.28
N VAL A 77 -6.31 24.06 4.26
CA VAL A 77 -6.85 22.88 4.94
C VAL A 77 -8.16 23.22 5.64
N GLY A 78 -9.23 22.49 5.32
CA GLY A 78 -10.54 22.67 5.94
C GLY A 78 -10.66 21.93 7.27
N SER A 79 -10.23 20.67 7.31
CA SER A 79 -10.28 19.87 8.55
C SER A 79 -9.28 18.71 8.51
N VAL A 80 -8.73 18.36 9.67
CA VAL A 80 -8.00 17.11 9.91
C VAL A 80 -8.79 16.29 10.93
N ALA A 81 -9.15 15.05 10.59
CA ALA A 81 -9.77 14.10 11.50
C ALA A 81 -8.85 12.90 11.69
N ILE A 82 -8.65 12.49 12.95
CA ILE A 82 -7.82 11.34 13.32
C ILE A 82 -8.71 10.39 14.12
N SER A 83 -8.89 9.17 13.61
CA SER A 83 -9.65 8.11 14.27
C SER A 83 -8.68 7.03 14.74
N LEU A 84 -8.76 6.70 16.03
CA LEU A 84 -7.90 5.72 16.69
C LEU A 84 -8.78 4.65 17.32
N GLU A 85 -8.71 3.43 16.80
CA GLU A 85 -9.37 2.27 17.38
C GLU A 85 -8.35 1.41 18.11
N THR A 86 -8.54 1.22 19.42
CA THR A 86 -7.55 0.58 20.28
C THR A 86 -8.06 -0.75 20.85
N SER A 87 -7.22 -1.78 20.79
CA SER A 87 -7.42 -3.07 21.47
C SER A 87 -6.27 -3.32 22.44
N GLU A 88 -6.55 -3.74 23.68
CA GLU A 88 -5.54 -4.08 24.72
C GLU A 88 -4.88 -5.46 24.50
N GLU A 89 -4.78 -5.87 23.23
CA GLU A 89 -4.21 -7.15 22.81
C GLU A 89 -3.25 -6.89 21.65
N ILE A 90 -2.17 -7.67 21.57
CA ILE A 90 -1.34 -7.71 20.35
C ILE A 90 -2.08 -8.55 19.31
N ARG A 91 -2.68 -7.88 18.33
CA ARG A 91 -3.37 -8.48 17.20
C ARG A 91 -2.48 -8.36 15.98
N THR A 92 -1.56 -9.31 15.86
CA THR A 92 -0.68 -9.44 14.71
C THR A 92 -0.67 -10.86 14.16
N ALA A 93 -0.35 -10.99 12.87
CA ALA A 93 -0.10 -12.24 12.21
C ALA A 93 1.08 -12.11 11.25
N ASN A 94 1.88 -13.17 11.12
CA ASN A 94 2.93 -13.24 10.12
C ASN A 94 2.48 -14.18 8.99
N ILE A 95 2.63 -13.77 7.74
CA ILE A 95 2.44 -14.67 6.60
C ILE A 95 3.57 -15.69 6.61
N VAL A 96 3.21 -16.96 6.74
CA VAL A 96 4.15 -18.09 6.75
C VAL A 96 4.31 -18.64 5.34
N ASP A 97 3.23 -18.64 4.55
CA ASP A 97 3.24 -19.15 3.19
C ASP A 97 2.10 -18.56 2.37
N ILE A 98 2.32 -18.43 1.07
CA ILE A 98 1.34 -17.98 0.07
C ILE A 98 1.28 -19.03 -1.03
N VAL A 99 0.10 -19.63 -1.22
CA VAL A 99 -0.05 -20.78 -2.11
C VAL A 99 -1.20 -20.53 -3.10
N PRO A 100 -0.91 -20.25 -4.38
CA PRO A 100 -1.94 -20.23 -5.41
C PRO A 100 -2.47 -21.64 -5.67
N ALA A 101 -3.75 -21.76 -6.01
CA ALA A 101 -4.40 -23.04 -6.31
C ALA A 101 -3.77 -23.73 -7.55
N THR A 102 -3.29 -22.96 -8.51
CA THR A 102 -2.55 -23.41 -9.69
C THR A 102 -1.45 -22.42 -10.03
N ARG A 103 -0.38 -22.89 -10.69
CA ARG A 103 0.67 -22.05 -11.27
C ARG A 103 0.47 -21.77 -12.75
N VAL A 104 -0.56 -22.35 -13.36
CA VAL A 104 -0.94 -22.11 -14.75
C VAL A 104 -2.39 -21.64 -14.78
N VAL A 105 -2.60 -20.45 -15.31
CA VAL A 105 -3.92 -19.79 -15.39
C VAL A 105 -4.21 -19.35 -16.82
N ARG A 106 -5.47 -19.01 -17.08
CA ARG A 106 -5.93 -18.47 -18.36
C ARG A 106 -6.40 -17.02 -18.20
N PRO A 107 -6.33 -16.21 -19.28
CA PRO A 107 -7.03 -14.93 -19.30
C PRO A 107 -8.53 -15.12 -18.99
N GLY A 108 -9.09 -14.25 -18.15
CA GLY A 108 -10.49 -14.32 -17.70
C GLY A 108 -10.77 -15.27 -16.52
N GLU A 109 -9.81 -16.11 -16.12
CA GLU A 109 -9.97 -17.06 -15.01
C GLU A 109 -9.88 -16.39 -13.64
N GLU A 110 -10.43 -17.04 -12.61
CA GLU A 110 -10.22 -16.66 -11.21
C GLU A 110 -9.14 -17.54 -10.56
N LEU A 111 -8.08 -16.90 -10.06
CA LEU A 111 -7.02 -17.56 -9.31
C LEU A 111 -7.27 -17.43 -7.81
N VAL A 112 -7.55 -18.55 -7.17
CA VAL A 112 -7.65 -18.65 -5.71
C VAL A 112 -6.25 -18.70 -5.09
N VAL A 113 -5.95 -17.81 -4.14
CA VAL A 113 -4.66 -17.72 -3.44
C VAL A 113 -4.88 -17.87 -1.94
N ARG A 114 -4.19 -18.84 -1.32
CA ARG A 114 -4.26 -19.09 0.12
C ARG A 114 -3.09 -18.44 0.84
N PHE A 115 -3.39 -17.63 1.84
CA PHE A 115 -2.45 -17.06 2.80
C PHE A 115 -2.50 -17.89 4.06
N ARG A 116 -1.39 -18.54 4.40
CA ARG A 116 -1.22 -19.24 5.67
C ARG A 116 -0.50 -18.30 6.62
N MET A 117 -1.15 -17.97 7.73
CA MET A 117 -0.66 -16.97 8.67
C MET A 117 -0.55 -17.54 10.08
N GLN A 118 0.48 -17.14 10.80
CA GLN A 118 0.68 -17.49 12.20
C GLN A 118 0.34 -16.28 13.07
N ARG A 119 -0.74 -16.38 13.87
CA ARG A 119 -1.11 -15.28 14.78
C ARG A 119 -0.18 -15.22 15.99
N HIS A 120 0.03 -14.01 16.52
CA HIS A 120 0.71 -13.83 17.78
C HIS A 120 -0.04 -14.56 18.91
N ARG A 121 0.64 -15.49 19.60
CA ARG A 121 0.09 -16.33 20.68
C ARG A 121 -1.21 -17.07 20.29
N GLY A 122 -1.45 -17.28 19.00
CA GLY A 122 -2.60 -18.01 18.47
C GLY A 122 -2.18 -19.16 17.57
N GLY A 123 -3.17 -19.85 17.01
CA GLY A 123 -2.96 -20.90 16.01
C GLY A 123 -2.66 -20.35 14.62
N GLU A 124 -2.45 -21.28 13.70
CA GLU A 124 -2.40 -20.99 12.27
C GLU A 124 -3.80 -20.63 11.74
N GLU A 125 -3.86 -19.64 10.87
CA GLU A 125 -5.08 -19.18 10.19
C GLU A 125 -4.85 -19.20 8.68
N ILE A 126 -5.82 -19.69 7.92
CA ILE A 126 -5.77 -19.67 6.46
C ILE A 126 -6.83 -18.69 5.95
N ARG A 127 -6.39 -17.71 5.15
CA ARG A 127 -7.27 -16.80 4.41
C ARG A 127 -7.15 -17.06 2.92
N THR A 128 -8.26 -16.89 2.22
CA THR A 128 -8.31 -17.08 0.77
C THR A 128 -8.65 -15.76 0.11
N VAL A 129 -7.86 -15.39 -0.90
CA VAL A 129 -8.08 -14.20 -1.73
C VAL A 129 -8.21 -14.67 -3.18
N THR A 130 -9.26 -14.22 -3.86
CA THR A 130 -9.50 -14.57 -5.27
C THR A 130 -9.08 -13.42 -6.15
N LEU A 131 -8.12 -13.66 -7.05
CA LEU A 131 -7.67 -12.69 -8.04
C LEU A 131 -8.32 -13.03 -9.40
N ARG A 132 -9.02 -12.07 -10.01
CA ARG A 132 -9.51 -12.21 -11.38
C ARG A 132 -8.40 -11.86 -12.37
N ILE A 133 -8.07 -12.81 -13.25
CA ILE A 133 -7.10 -12.62 -14.33
C ILE A 133 -7.79 -11.85 -15.47
N PRO A 134 -7.30 -10.68 -15.89
CA PRO A 134 -7.91 -9.92 -16.99
C PRO A 134 -7.86 -10.68 -18.31
N GLU A 135 -8.85 -10.48 -19.18
CA GLU A 135 -8.89 -11.12 -20.51
C GLU A 135 -7.75 -10.66 -21.43
N GLY A 136 -7.27 -9.42 -21.27
CA GLY A 136 -6.17 -8.86 -22.04
C GLY A 136 -4.78 -9.17 -21.50
N VAL A 137 -4.66 -10.05 -20.49
CA VAL A 137 -3.34 -10.38 -19.94
C VAL A 137 -2.55 -11.20 -20.99
N PRO A 138 -1.30 -10.83 -21.29
CA PRO A 138 -0.50 -11.53 -22.29
C PRO A 138 -0.06 -12.92 -21.81
N ASP A 139 0.04 -13.85 -22.74
CA ASP A 139 0.60 -15.17 -22.51
C ASP A 139 2.08 -15.11 -22.05
N GLY A 140 2.49 -16.07 -21.22
CA GLY A 140 3.87 -16.22 -20.77
C GLY A 140 4.02 -16.28 -19.25
N ARG A 141 5.27 -16.09 -18.79
CA ARG A 141 5.60 -16.08 -17.35
C ARG A 141 5.31 -14.71 -16.74
N LEU A 142 4.54 -14.70 -15.67
CA LEU A 142 4.25 -13.54 -14.82
C LEU A 142 4.63 -13.88 -13.37
N ASP A 143 4.64 -12.86 -12.52
CA ASP A 143 4.86 -13.00 -11.10
C ASP A 143 3.58 -12.68 -10.33
N LEU A 144 3.18 -13.59 -9.44
CA LEU A 144 2.15 -13.36 -8.44
C LEU A 144 2.83 -12.87 -7.17
N VAL A 145 2.51 -11.67 -6.74
CA VAL A 145 2.94 -11.13 -5.45
C VAL A 145 1.79 -11.27 -4.46
N GLY A 146 2.05 -11.97 -3.37
CA GLY A 146 1.20 -11.91 -2.19
C GLY A 146 1.94 -11.18 -1.06
N ALA A 147 1.28 -10.24 -0.39
CA ALA A 147 1.92 -9.46 0.68
C ALA A 147 0.91 -8.90 1.67
N ASP A 148 1.38 -8.40 2.81
CA ASP A 148 0.66 -7.37 3.56
C ASP A 148 0.68 -6.02 2.81
N GLY A 149 -0.32 -5.19 3.06
CA GLY A 149 -0.52 -3.93 2.33
C GLY A 149 0.60 -2.92 2.51
N ALA A 150 1.22 -2.85 3.70
CA ALA A 150 2.32 -1.92 3.94
C ALA A 150 3.57 -2.34 3.16
N ALA A 151 3.89 -3.64 3.18
CA ALA A 151 4.97 -4.21 2.35
C ALA A 151 4.70 -4.03 0.86
N TRP A 152 3.47 -4.26 0.40
CA TRP A 152 3.07 -4.00 -0.99
C TRP A 152 3.27 -2.54 -1.36
N THR A 153 2.80 -1.59 -0.54
CA THR A 153 2.91 -0.15 -0.80
C THR A 153 4.36 0.29 -0.98
N VAL A 154 5.24 -0.14 -0.06
CA VAL A 154 6.68 0.17 -0.15
C VAL A 154 7.29 -0.42 -1.41
N TYR A 155 7.00 -1.69 -1.70
CA TYR A 155 7.47 -2.36 -2.91
C TYR A 155 6.99 -1.66 -4.18
N ASP A 156 5.71 -1.28 -4.21
CA ASP A 156 5.08 -0.68 -5.38
C ASP A 156 5.66 0.69 -5.69
N LEU A 157 5.84 1.55 -4.68
CA LEU A 157 6.46 2.85 -4.85
C LEU A 157 7.94 2.76 -5.26
N GLN A 158 8.65 1.70 -4.88
CA GLN A 158 10.02 1.45 -5.32
C GLN A 158 10.09 0.99 -6.77
N MET A 159 9.17 0.12 -7.20
CA MET A 159 9.20 -0.48 -8.53
C MET A 159 8.45 0.31 -9.58
N ARG A 160 7.45 1.08 -9.16
CA ARG A 160 6.62 1.97 -9.97
C ARG A 160 6.50 3.30 -9.23
N PRO A 161 7.59 4.09 -9.18
CA PRO A 161 7.55 5.40 -8.54
C PRO A 161 6.42 6.25 -9.12
N PHE A 162 5.75 6.97 -8.23
CA PHE A 162 4.70 7.91 -8.59
C PHE A 162 5.21 9.31 -8.27
N GLU A 163 5.44 10.12 -9.30
CA GLU A 163 5.85 11.51 -9.18
C GLU A 163 4.61 12.41 -9.32
N PRO A 164 4.10 13.02 -8.23
CA PRO A 164 2.95 13.91 -8.30
C PRO A 164 3.24 15.12 -9.19
N ALA A 165 2.29 15.51 -10.04
CA ALA A 165 2.36 16.74 -10.85
C ALA A 165 1.41 17.84 -10.39
N SER A 166 0.58 17.54 -9.39
CA SER A 166 -0.38 18.47 -8.82
C SER A 166 -0.70 18.08 -7.37
N PHE A 167 -1.31 19.00 -6.62
CA PHE A 167 -1.80 18.69 -5.28
C PHE A 167 -2.85 17.56 -5.28
N ALA A 168 -3.69 17.48 -6.33
CA ALA A 168 -4.63 16.38 -6.49
C ALA A 168 -3.92 15.03 -6.68
N ASP A 169 -2.73 15.03 -7.28
CA ASP A 169 -1.92 13.82 -7.44
C ASP A 169 -1.32 13.37 -6.12
N GLU A 170 -0.92 14.31 -5.25
CA GLU A 170 -0.47 13.99 -3.88
C GLU A 170 -1.58 13.35 -3.05
N VAL A 171 -2.81 13.86 -3.18
CA VAL A 171 -3.99 13.23 -2.57
C VAL A 171 -4.21 11.81 -3.11
N ARG A 172 -4.10 11.61 -4.43
CA ARG A 172 -4.19 10.26 -5.01
C ARG A 172 -3.09 9.33 -4.52
N LEU A 173 -1.86 9.82 -4.36
CA LEU A 173 -0.75 9.04 -3.84
C LEU A 173 -1.05 8.57 -2.41
N VAL A 174 -1.48 9.46 -1.53
CA VAL A 174 -1.83 9.12 -0.15
C VAL A 174 -3.01 8.16 -0.10
N ASN A 175 -4.03 8.36 -0.94
CA ASN A 175 -5.19 7.46 -1.04
C ASN A 175 -4.82 6.08 -1.62
N SER A 176 -3.69 5.94 -2.31
CA SER A 176 -3.22 4.67 -2.86
C SER A 176 -2.47 3.78 -1.85
N LEU A 177 -2.12 4.33 -0.68
CA LEU A 177 -1.39 3.60 0.35
C LEU A 177 -2.28 2.51 0.96
N VAL A 178 -1.80 1.27 0.91
CA VAL A 178 -2.53 0.11 1.44
C VAL A 178 -2.05 -0.16 2.88
N PRO A 179 -2.95 -0.26 3.86
CA PRO A 179 -2.56 -0.47 5.26
C PRO A 179 -2.06 -1.90 5.52
N GLY A 180 -1.24 -2.06 6.56
CA GLY A 180 -0.63 -3.35 6.92
C GLY A 180 -1.62 -4.43 7.43
N ASN A 181 -2.90 -4.12 7.57
CA ASN A 181 -3.96 -5.10 7.88
C ASN A 181 -4.74 -5.54 6.63
N THR A 182 -4.18 -5.33 5.44
CA THR A 182 -4.77 -5.75 4.17
C THR A 182 -3.88 -6.81 3.54
N LEU A 183 -4.47 -7.92 3.09
CA LEU A 183 -3.81 -8.91 2.25
C LEU A 183 -3.91 -8.44 0.80
N VAL A 184 -2.76 -8.34 0.13
CA VAL A 184 -2.68 -7.94 -1.28
C VAL A 184 -2.27 -9.14 -2.11
N VAL A 185 -2.99 -9.38 -3.19
CA VAL A 185 -2.59 -10.27 -4.28
C VAL A 185 -2.49 -9.44 -5.55
N ALA A 186 -1.30 -9.36 -6.14
CA ALA A 186 -1.07 -8.65 -7.38
C ALA A 186 -0.43 -9.57 -8.42
N LEU A 187 -0.87 -9.44 -9.67
CA LEU A 187 -0.26 -10.07 -10.83
C LEU A 187 0.54 -9.04 -11.61
N GLU A 188 1.84 -9.27 -11.72
CA GLU A 188 2.76 -8.35 -12.34
C GLU A 188 3.67 -9.03 -13.36
N ARG A 189 4.27 -8.22 -14.22
CA ARG A 189 5.38 -8.64 -15.08
C ARG A 189 6.44 -7.57 -15.04
N ARG A 190 7.70 -8.00 -15.08
CA ARG A 190 8.81 -7.09 -15.31
C ARG A 190 8.66 -6.45 -16.69
N ASP A 191 8.44 -5.15 -16.70
CA ASP A 191 8.22 -4.37 -17.92
C ASP A 191 8.79 -2.98 -17.68
N LEU A 192 9.71 -2.56 -18.55
CA LEU A 192 10.36 -1.27 -18.42
C LEU A 192 9.42 -0.19 -18.96
N GLY A 193 8.99 0.71 -18.09
CA GLY A 193 8.23 1.90 -18.45
C GLY A 193 8.96 3.18 -18.05
N MET A 194 8.28 4.30 -18.22
CA MET A 194 8.79 5.62 -17.82
C MET A 194 7.89 6.20 -16.74
N VAL A 195 8.50 6.87 -15.76
CA VAL A 195 7.75 7.74 -14.86
C VAL A 195 7.55 9.06 -15.59
N VAL A 196 6.34 9.59 -15.52
CA VAL A 196 5.97 10.88 -16.10
C VAL A 196 5.24 11.69 -15.04
N SER A 197 5.25 13.01 -15.15
CA SER A 197 4.54 13.87 -14.21
C SER A 197 3.07 13.44 -14.08
N GLY A 198 2.67 13.01 -12.89
CA GLY A 198 1.32 12.56 -12.57
C GLY A 198 1.07 11.06 -12.72
N GLY A 199 2.11 10.25 -13.01
CA GLY A 199 1.99 8.80 -13.01
C GLY A 199 3.13 8.04 -13.72
N SER A 200 2.76 6.94 -14.37
CA SER A 200 3.69 6.15 -15.18
C SER A 200 3.09 5.83 -16.54
N LEU A 201 3.97 5.74 -17.54
CA LEU A 201 3.63 5.42 -18.91
C LEU A 201 4.36 4.14 -19.33
N SER A 202 3.58 3.16 -19.80
CA SER A 202 4.15 1.97 -20.46
C SER A 202 4.77 2.39 -21.79
N ALA A 203 6.02 2.00 -22.03
CA ALA A 203 6.72 2.27 -23.27
C ALA A 203 7.51 1.03 -23.71
N PRO A 204 7.73 0.80 -25.02
CA PRO A 204 8.57 -0.30 -25.47
C PRO A 204 9.98 -0.21 -24.84
N PRO A 205 10.60 -1.33 -24.41
CA PRO A 205 11.92 -1.31 -23.79
C PRO A 205 12.98 -0.60 -24.63
N SER A 206 12.90 -0.71 -25.96
CA SER A 206 13.82 -0.02 -26.88
C SER A 206 13.71 1.51 -26.78
N LEU A 207 12.50 2.05 -26.65
CA LEU A 207 12.28 3.49 -26.49
C LEU A 207 12.78 3.96 -25.13
N VAL A 208 12.50 3.21 -24.06
CA VAL A 208 13.00 3.52 -22.70
C VAL A 208 14.53 3.53 -22.68
N LEU A 209 15.18 2.55 -23.32
CA LEU A 209 16.64 2.48 -23.41
C LEU A 209 17.23 3.64 -24.23
N GLN A 210 16.60 4.01 -25.34
CA GLN A 210 17.01 5.16 -26.13
C GLN A 210 16.90 6.46 -25.33
N LEU A 211 15.76 6.70 -24.68
CA LEU A 211 15.55 7.88 -23.85
C LEU A 211 16.49 7.91 -22.65
N ARG A 212 16.77 6.77 -22.01
CA ARG A 212 17.75 6.67 -20.92
C ARG A 212 19.17 6.97 -21.41
N SER A 213 19.52 6.57 -22.64
CA SER A 213 20.81 6.92 -23.23
C SER A 213 20.95 8.41 -23.56
N ALA A 214 19.84 9.08 -23.89
CA ALA A 214 19.81 10.51 -24.23
C ALA A 214 19.72 11.41 -22.99
N LEU A 215 18.88 11.05 -22.01
CA LEU A 215 18.57 11.84 -20.81
C LEU A 215 19.41 11.44 -19.59
N GLY A 216 20.14 10.33 -19.68
CA GLY A 216 21.01 9.83 -18.63
C GLY A 216 20.23 9.31 -17.40
N PRO A 217 20.81 9.39 -16.19
CA PRO A 217 20.21 8.87 -14.96
C PRO A 217 18.97 9.64 -14.49
N ASN A 218 18.66 10.78 -15.13
CA ASN A 218 17.51 11.62 -14.79
C ASN A 218 16.17 11.07 -15.31
N LEU A 219 16.19 10.04 -16.17
CA LEU A 219 14.98 9.36 -16.58
C LEU A 219 14.58 8.34 -15.51
N GLU A 220 13.55 8.66 -14.74
CA GLU A 220 12.91 7.69 -13.87
C GLU A 220 12.12 6.65 -14.69
N THR A 221 12.23 5.38 -14.28
CA THR A 221 11.63 4.25 -15.00
C THR A 221 10.84 3.37 -14.05
N THR A 222 9.77 2.77 -14.55
CA THR A 222 9.09 1.68 -13.85
C THR A 222 9.76 0.35 -14.19
N ALA A 223 9.88 -0.55 -13.22
CA ALA A 223 10.47 -1.87 -13.40
C ALA A 223 9.43 -2.97 -13.68
N TYR A 224 8.18 -2.74 -13.26
CA TYR A 224 7.09 -3.69 -13.37
C TYR A 224 5.81 -3.03 -13.87
N SER A 225 4.94 -3.82 -14.49
CA SER A 225 3.55 -3.49 -14.77
C SER A 225 2.63 -4.44 -14.01
N VAL A 226 1.60 -3.89 -13.37
CA VAL A 226 0.60 -4.67 -12.61
C VAL A 226 -0.66 -4.80 -13.46
N PHE A 227 -1.06 -6.04 -13.76
CA PHE A 227 -2.24 -6.34 -14.58
C PHE A 227 -3.51 -6.48 -13.76
N ALA A 228 -3.40 -7.00 -12.54
CA ALA A 228 -4.52 -7.19 -11.63
C ALA A 228 -4.03 -7.07 -10.19
N LYS A 229 -4.91 -6.56 -9.34
CA LYS A 229 -4.69 -6.46 -7.89
C LYS A 229 -6.01 -6.73 -7.18
N THR A 230 -5.96 -7.49 -6.10
CA THR A 230 -7.08 -7.68 -5.18
C THR A 230 -6.60 -7.48 -3.75
N GLU A 231 -7.43 -6.83 -2.96
CA GLU A 231 -7.14 -6.44 -1.58
C GLU A 231 -8.24 -6.98 -0.68
N VAL A 232 -7.86 -7.57 0.46
CA VAL A 232 -8.80 -8.08 1.47
C VAL A 232 -8.33 -7.66 2.84
N GLU A 233 -9.15 -6.89 3.54
CA GLU A 233 -8.86 -6.46 4.91
C GLU A 233 -9.02 -7.60 5.92
N VAL A 234 -8.20 -7.57 6.96
CA VAL A 234 -8.26 -8.46 8.12
C VAL A 234 -8.21 -7.64 9.42
N PRO A 235 -8.74 -8.16 10.55
CA PRO A 235 -8.89 -7.39 11.80
C PRO A 235 -7.59 -7.29 12.64
N TYR A 236 -6.43 -7.58 12.05
CA TYR A 236 -5.13 -7.60 12.71
C TYR A 236 -4.02 -7.15 11.75
N ARG A 237 -2.92 -6.64 12.28
CA ARG A 237 -1.75 -6.30 11.45
C ARG A 237 -1.12 -7.56 10.89
N VAL A 238 -0.84 -7.57 9.59
CA VAL A 238 -0.16 -8.65 8.90
C VAL A 238 1.26 -8.21 8.53
N THR A 239 2.20 -9.15 8.56
CA THR A 239 3.56 -8.91 8.06
C THR A 239 4.00 -10.08 7.19
N GLY A 240 4.49 -9.80 5.99
CA GLY A 240 5.16 -10.76 5.13
C GLY A 240 4.83 -10.56 3.66
N ALA A 241 5.70 -11.10 2.80
CA ALA A 241 5.51 -11.04 1.36
C ALA A 241 6.18 -12.24 0.70
N GLN A 242 5.62 -12.68 -0.43
CA GLN A 242 6.16 -13.73 -1.26
C GLN A 242 5.86 -13.43 -2.73
N ARG A 243 6.87 -13.61 -3.58
CA ARG A 243 6.72 -13.58 -5.04
C ARG A 243 6.75 -15.02 -5.58
N ILE A 244 5.80 -15.35 -6.45
CA ILE A 244 5.58 -16.71 -6.95
C ILE A 244 5.45 -16.64 -8.47
N PRO A 245 6.32 -17.30 -9.25
CA PRO A 245 6.19 -17.32 -10.70
C PRO A 245 4.96 -18.14 -11.10
N ILE A 246 4.13 -17.56 -11.97
CA ILE A 246 2.98 -18.23 -12.59
C ILE A 246 3.08 -18.11 -14.12
N THR A 247 2.33 -18.95 -14.84
CA THR A 247 2.29 -18.94 -16.30
C THR A 247 0.86 -18.69 -16.76
N VAL A 248 0.66 -17.67 -17.60
CA VAL A 248 -0.59 -17.47 -18.34
C VAL A 248 -0.48 -18.21 -19.66
N ARG A 249 -1.50 -19.00 -20.01
CA ARG A 249 -1.63 -19.61 -21.34
C ARG A 249 -3.04 -19.45 -21.86
N SER A 250 -3.18 -18.85 -23.03
CA SER A 250 -4.43 -18.86 -23.79
C SER A 250 -4.73 -20.29 -24.28
N ARG A 251 -6.00 -20.58 -24.52
CA ARG A 251 -6.39 -21.85 -25.14
C ARG A 251 -5.96 -21.81 -26.60
N GLU A 252 -5.18 -22.81 -27.04
CA GLU A 252 -5.09 -23.16 -28.48
C GLU A 252 -6.47 -23.49 -29.04
#